data_AF-A0A2B7WWU1-F1
#
_entry.id   AF-A0A2B7WWU1-F1
#
_cell.length_a   1.000
_cell.length_b   1.000
_cell.length_c   1.000
_cell.angle_alpha   90.00
_cell.angle_beta   90.00
_cell.angle_gamma   90.00
#
_symmetry.space_group_name_H-M   'P 1'
#
loop_
_entity.id
_entity.type
_entity.pdbx_description
1 polymer ?
#
loop_
_entity_poly.entity_id
_entity_poly.type
_entity_poly.pdbx_seq_one_letter_code
_entity_poly.pdbx_strand_id
1 'polypeptide(L)'
;MTTLDSEFPYSLTISLPLPTHRLASAALRTLQVDAELSPLVRRTFRLTRPQHPQPQPQPQSQSQSQAEAQVQVPSDSQIPPSSPPTASSATTTQAPATRGDEKGQGEDGGDEEELTVLQTEYRATTNRMLRVAVNGFMESLGVVLGVMEELDVDVLEGELGAV
;
A
#
# COMPACT_ATOMS: atom_id res chain seq x y z
N MET A 1 -1.21 5.66 -20.68
CA MET A 1 -1.35 6.69 -19.64
C MET A 1 -2.84 6.79 -19.32
N THR A 2 -3.20 6.36 -18.13
CA THR A 2 -4.55 6.00 -17.65
C THR A 2 -5.46 7.23 -17.57
N THR A 3 -6.56 7.22 -18.31
CA THR A 3 -7.55 8.32 -18.36
C THR A 3 -8.19 8.63 -17.00
N LEU A 4 -8.16 7.68 -16.06
CA LEU A 4 -8.72 7.83 -14.71
C LEU A 4 -7.91 8.73 -13.78
N ASP A 5 -6.59 8.89 -14.00
CA ASP A 5 -5.78 9.84 -13.22
C ASP A 5 -6.13 11.30 -13.56
N SER A 6 -6.65 11.53 -14.77
CA SER A 6 -7.03 12.87 -15.21
C SER A 6 -8.41 13.31 -14.70
N GLU A 7 -9.28 12.37 -14.33
CA GLU A 7 -10.64 12.65 -13.83
C GLU A 7 -10.63 13.15 -12.38
N PHE A 8 -9.67 12.67 -11.58
CA PHE A 8 -9.51 13.07 -10.18
C PHE A 8 -8.08 13.62 -9.96
N PRO A 9 -7.77 14.82 -10.47
CA PRO A 9 -6.41 15.36 -10.51
C PRO A 9 -5.87 15.80 -9.14
N TYR A 10 -6.74 15.93 -8.13
CA TYR A 10 -6.33 16.34 -6.78
C TYR A 10 -6.29 15.12 -5.86
N SER A 11 -5.18 14.91 -5.17
CA SER A 11 -5.01 13.79 -4.25
C SER A 11 -4.48 14.22 -2.88
N LEU A 12 -4.88 13.50 -1.83
CA LEU A 12 -4.32 13.64 -0.48
C LEU A 12 -4.14 12.24 0.11
N THR A 13 -3.01 11.99 0.74
CA THR A 13 -2.80 10.77 1.52
C THR A 13 -2.63 11.13 2.98
N ILE A 14 -3.41 10.49 3.84
CA ILE A 14 -3.36 10.63 5.30
C ILE A 14 -2.79 9.33 5.86
N SER A 15 -1.75 9.43 6.67
CA SER A 15 -1.12 8.29 7.34
C SER A 15 -1.28 8.47 8.85
N LEU A 16 -2.01 7.56 9.49
CA LEU A 16 -2.27 7.57 10.92
C LEU A 16 -1.61 6.34 11.56
N PRO A 17 -0.48 6.50 12.27
CA PRO A 17 0.09 5.41 13.06
C PRO A 17 -0.83 5.13 14.27
N LEU A 18 -1.14 3.85 14.50
CA LEU A 18 -1.91 3.39 15.65
C LEU A 18 -1.03 2.47 16.52
N PRO A 19 -1.27 2.39 17.85
CA PRO A 19 -0.40 1.64 18.76
C PRO A 19 -0.27 0.16 18.41
N THR A 20 -1.34 -0.46 17.90
CA THR A 20 -1.37 -1.90 17.59
C THR A 20 -2.06 -2.16 16.25
N HIS A 21 -1.74 -3.31 15.63
CA HIS A 21 -2.44 -3.77 14.43
C HIS A 21 -3.93 -4.02 14.68
N ARG A 22 -4.31 -4.47 15.88
CA ARG A 22 -5.72 -4.66 16.25
C ARG A 22 -6.50 -3.34 16.16
N LEU A 23 -5.93 -2.25 16.64
CA LEU A 23 -6.56 -0.92 16.53
C LEU A 23 -6.63 -0.47 15.07
N ALA A 24 -5.53 -0.64 14.33
CA ALA A 24 -5.47 -0.28 12.93
C ALA A 24 -6.50 -1.03 12.08
N SER A 25 -6.59 -2.35 12.24
CA SER A 25 -7.55 -3.20 11.54
C SER A 25 -9.00 -2.91 11.96
N ALA A 26 -9.25 -2.67 13.25
CA ALA A 26 -10.57 -2.28 13.72
C ALA A 26 -11.00 -0.92 13.14
N ALA A 27 -10.11 0.07 13.12
CA ALA A 27 -10.40 1.40 12.58
C ALA A 27 -10.66 1.32 11.08
N LEU A 28 -9.83 0.59 10.34
CA LEU A 28 -10.01 0.34 8.91
C LEU A 28 -11.39 -0.28 8.63
N ARG A 29 -11.75 -1.35 9.32
CA ARG A 29 -13.04 -2.04 9.11
C ARG A 29 -14.23 -1.12 9.41
N THR A 30 -14.17 -0.33 10.49
CA THR A 30 -15.24 0.59 10.86
C THR A 30 -15.40 1.72 9.84
N LEU A 31 -14.28 2.32 9.41
CA LEU A 31 -14.28 3.41 8.44
C LEU A 31 -14.65 2.96 7.01
N GLN A 32 -14.46 1.69 6.68
CA GLN A 32 -14.87 1.11 5.38
C GLN A 32 -16.38 1.01 5.20
N VAL A 33 -17.15 0.91 6.29
CA VAL A 33 -18.62 0.84 6.23
C VAL A 33 -19.21 2.20 5.84
N ASP A 34 -18.49 3.29 6.14
CA ASP A 34 -18.84 4.63 5.71
C ASP A 34 -18.53 4.81 4.21
N ALA A 35 -19.59 5.01 3.42
CA ALA A 35 -19.48 5.24 1.99
C ALA A 35 -19.22 6.73 1.71
N GLU A 36 -18.35 7.01 0.75
CA GLU A 36 -18.19 8.38 0.26
C GLU A 36 -19.49 8.85 -0.41
N LEU A 37 -20.05 9.95 0.07
CA LEU A 37 -21.35 10.45 -0.37
C LEU A 37 -21.31 11.04 -1.79
N SER A 38 -20.14 11.49 -2.23
CA SER A 38 -19.95 12.16 -3.52
C SER A 38 -19.24 11.27 -4.53
N PRO A 39 -19.81 11.06 -5.74
CA PRO A 39 -19.10 10.36 -6.83
C PRO A 39 -17.90 11.15 -7.36
N LEU A 40 -17.76 12.42 -6.97
CA LEU A 40 -16.65 13.30 -7.35
C LEU A 40 -15.42 13.12 -6.45
N VAL A 41 -15.50 12.23 -5.47
CA VAL A 41 -14.42 11.86 -4.56
C VAL A 41 -14.28 10.35 -4.53
N ARG A 42 -13.03 9.88 -4.54
CA ARG A 42 -12.67 8.48 -4.37
C ARG A 42 -11.77 8.35 -3.16
N ARG A 43 -12.11 7.41 -2.27
CA ARG A 43 -11.37 7.12 -1.05
C ARG A 43 -10.96 5.65 -1.04
N THR A 44 -9.71 5.38 -0.66
CA THR A 44 -9.20 4.02 -0.47
C THR A 44 -8.49 3.93 0.88
N PHE A 45 -8.71 2.83 1.59
CA PHE A 45 -8.07 2.52 2.86
C PHE A 45 -7.12 1.34 2.70
N ARG A 46 -5.97 1.40 3.38
CA ARG A 46 -5.02 0.29 3.49
C ARG A 46 -4.27 0.38 4.80
N LEU A 47 -3.76 -0.75 5.28
CA LEU A 47 -2.80 -0.78 6.37
C LEU A 47 -1.39 -0.92 5.81
N THR A 48 -0.45 -0.20 6.39
CA THR A 48 0.97 -0.25 6.01
C THR A 48 1.87 -0.35 7.22
N ARG A 49 3.11 -0.78 6.99
CA ARG A 49 4.16 -0.78 8.02
C ARG A 49 4.65 0.64 8.28
N PRO A 50 5.02 0.99 9.52
CA PRO A 50 5.70 2.25 9.81
C PRO A 50 6.98 2.37 9.00
N GLN A 51 7.07 3.36 8.10
CA GLN A 51 8.32 3.62 7.40
C GLN A 51 9.25 4.42 8.31
N HIS A 52 10.34 3.79 8.74
CA HIS A 52 11.43 4.50 9.40
C HIS A 52 12.14 5.36 8.34
N PRO A 53 12.24 6.69 8.49
CA PRO A 53 12.97 7.52 7.53
C PRO A 53 14.44 7.10 7.51
N GLN A 54 14.85 6.36 6.47
CA GLN A 54 16.25 6.03 6.23
C GLN A 54 17.03 7.31 5.88
N PRO A 55 18.19 7.56 6.51
CA PRO A 55 19.03 8.68 6.14
C PRO A 55 19.50 8.53 4.68
N GLN A 56 19.16 9.50 3.83
CA GLN A 56 19.59 9.56 2.44
C GLN A 56 21.13 9.62 2.36
N PRO A 57 21.79 8.79 1.53
CA PRO A 57 23.22 8.92 1.28
C PRO A 57 23.51 10.24 0.57
N GLN A 58 24.29 11.11 1.20
CA GLN A 58 24.79 12.34 0.58
C GLN A 58 25.75 11.98 -0.57
N PRO A 59 25.61 12.58 -1.76
CA PRO A 59 26.55 12.35 -2.85
C PRO A 59 27.94 12.90 -2.49
N GLN A 60 28.91 12.00 -2.31
CA GLN A 60 30.32 12.34 -2.14
C GLN A 60 30.88 12.87 -3.47
N SER A 61 31.38 14.09 -3.45
CA SER A 61 32.15 14.72 -4.52
C SER A 61 33.39 13.89 -4.85
N GLN A 62 33.42 13.25 -6.03
CA GLN A 62 34.59 12.52 -6.52
C GLN A 62 35.61 13.48 -7.13
N SER A 63 36.72 13.66 -6.42
CA SER A 63 37.95 14.25 -6.92
C SER A 63 38.56 13.35 -8.01
N GLN A 64 38.72 13.87 -9.22
CA GLN A 64 39.39 13.19 -10.33
C GLN A 64 40.89 13.01 -10.04
N SER A 65 41.41 11.80 -10.23
CA SER A 65 42.84 11.53 -10.39
C SER A 65 43.01 10.49 -11.49
N GLN A 66 43.71 10.88 -12.56
CA GLN A 66 44.06 10.08 -13.73
C GLN A 66 45.19 9.10 -13.41
N ALA A 67 45.17 7.91 -14.04
CA ALA A 67 46.37 7.27 -14.62
C ALA A 67 45.98 6.11 -15.55
N GLU A 68 46.76 5.99 -16.63
CA GLU A 68 46.54 5.27 -17.89
C GLU A 68 46.82 3.75 -17.91
N ALA A 69 46.34 3.14 -19.01
CA ALA A 69 46.92 2.04 -19.82
C ALA A 69 46.61 0.57 -19.41
N GLN A 70 45.76 -0.12 -20.21
CA GLN A 70 46.10 -1.13 -21.24
C GLN A 70 46.33 -2.53 -20.62
N VAL A 71 45.78 -3.68 -21.04
CA VAL A 71 45.29 -4.28 -22.32
C VAL A 71 44.61 -5.61 -21.85
N GLN A 72 43.51 -6.13 -22.41
CA GLN A 72 43.50 -7.20 -23.43
C GLN A 72 42.05 -7.68 -23.68
N VAL A 73 41.69 -7.87 -24.95
CA VAL A 73 40.55 -8.65 -25.50
C VAL A 73 41.13 -9.90 -26.20
N PRO A 74 40.37 -10.86 -26.79
CA PRO A 74 38.96 -11.27 -26.68
C PRO A 74 38.78 -12.83 -26.58
N SER A 75 37.55 -13.33 -26.45
CA SER A 75 37.06 -14.64 -26.96
C SER A 75 35.53 -14.67 -26.73
N ASP A 76 34.70 -14.29 -27.70
CA ASP A 76 34.17 -15.06 -28.85
C ASP A 76 33.10 -16.12 -28.47
N SER A 77 32.07 -16.22 -29.32
CA SER A 77 30.85 -17.06 -29.28
C SER A 77 29.71 -16.52 -28.39
N GLN A 78 28.45 -16.39 -28.83
CA GLN A 78 27.75 -16.96 -29.98
C GLN A 78 26.36 -16.29 -30.16
N ILE A 79 26.06 -15.85 -31.39
CA ILE A 79 24.79 -15.96 -32.17
C ILE A 79 23.41 -15.56 -31.54
N PRO A 80 22.65 -14.60 -32.14
CA PRO A 80 21.19 -14.39 -31.97
C PRO A 80 20.40 -15.10 -33.13
N PRO A 81 19.10 -14.89 -33.42
CA PRO A 81 17.92 -14.36 -32.71
C PRO A 81 16.67 -15.29 -32.83
N SER A 82 15.49 -14.79 -32.43
CA SER A 82 14.20 -14.87 -33.18
C SER A 82 13.03 -15.64 -32.54
N SER A 83 12.03 -14.86 -32.07
CA SER A 83 10.59 -15.17 -32.19
C SER A 83 10.19 -15.24 -33.69
N PRO A 84 8.97 -15.66 -34.14
CA PRO A 84 7.67 -15.16 -33.67
C PRO A 84 6.49 -16.17 -33.90
N PRO A 85 5.22 -15.77 -34.23
CA PRO A 85 4.02 -16.15 -33.48
C PRO A 85 3.08 -17.09 -34.27
N THR A 86 2.04 -17.70 -33.67
CA THR A 86 0.80 -18.03 -34.39
C THR A 86 -0.38 -18.18 -33.41
N ALA A 87 -1.52 -17.68 -33.85
CA ALA A 87 -2.76 -17.42 -33.15
C ALA A 87 -3.73 -18.62 -33.07
N SER A 88 -4.81 -18.37 -32.32
CA SER A 88 -6.20 -18.82 -32.52
C SER A 88 -6.77 -19.90 -31.58
N SER A 89 -7.68 -19.41 -30.73
CA SER A 89 -9.09 -19.83 -30.59
C SER A 89 -9.41 -21.28 -30.21
N ALA A 90 -10.06 -21.49 -29.06
CA ALA A 90 -11.51 -21.71 -28.97
C ALA A 90 -11.95 -22.25 -27.60
N THR A 91 -13.06 -21.68 -27.13
CA THR A 91 -14.05 -22.15 -26.14
C THR A 91 -14.17 -23.67 -25.99
N THR A 92 -14.23 -24.17 -24.74
CA THR A 92 -15.18 -25.21 -24.33
C THR A 92 -15.37 -25.17 -22.81
N THR A 93 -16.58 -24.78 -22.41
CA THR A 93 -17.17 -25.06 -21.10
C THR A 93 -17.50 -26.54 -21.01
N GLN A 94 -16.93 -27.24 -20.03
CA GLN A 94 -17.47 -28.50 -19.52
C GLN A 94 -16.91 -28.77 -18.10
N ALA A 95 -17.81 -28.70 -17.10
CA ALA A 95 -17.70 -29.39 -15.82
C ALA A 95 -17.88 -30.92 -16.05
N PRO A 96 -17.55 -31.88 -15.13
CA PRO A 96 -17.70 -31.81 -13.66
C PRO A 96 -16.67 -32.59 -12.78
N ALA A 97 -16.74 -32.31 -11.47
CA ALA A 97 -16.52 -33.17 -10.28
C ALA A 97 -15.32 -34.14 -10.16
N THR A 98 -14.47 -33.94 -9.13
CA THR A 98 -14.11 -34.89 -8.03
C THR A 98 -12.96 -34.27 -7.21
N ARG A 99 -13.15 -33.96 -5.92
CA ARG A 99 -12.97 -34.81 -4.72
C ARG A 99 -11.50 -35.04 -4.34
N GLY A 100 -11.15 -34.61 -3.12
CA GLY A 100 -9.88 -34.87 -2.43
C GLY A 100 -9.07 -33.57 -2.30
N ASP A 101 -9.14 -32.87 -1.17
CA ASP A 101 -8.32 -33.08 0.04
C ASP A 101 -6.99 -32.28 -0.03
N GLU A 102 -6.60 -31.78 1.15
CA GLU A 102 -5.30 -31.20 1.49
C GLU A 102 -5.09 -29.68 1.28
N LYS A 103 -5.41 -28.95 2.36
CA LYS A 103 -4.44 -28.23 3.20
C LYS A 103 -3.51 -27.24 2.47
N GLY A 104 -3.75 -25.93 2.64
CA GLY A 104 -2.78 -24.92 2.20
C GLY A 104 -3.24 -23.47 2.31
N GLN A 105 -3.33 -22.96 3.52
CA GLN A 105 -3.04 -21.56 3.85
C GLN A 105 -2.79 -21.58 5.36
N GLY A 106 -1.55 -21.77 5.82
CA GLY A 106 -0.38 -21.01 5.42
C GLY A 106 -0.31 -19.85 6.40
N GLU A 107 0.35 -20.11 7.52
CA GLU A 107 0.67 -19.15 8.56
C GLU A 107 1.51 -18.02 7.93
N ASP A 108 0.85 -16.91 7.58
CA ASP A 108 1.45 -15.62 7.20
C ASP A 108 0.92 -14.53 8.16
N GLY A 109 0.79 -14.87 9.45
CA GLY A 109 0.20 -13.97 10.45
C GLY A 109 1.17 -12.92 11.01
N GLY A 110 2.48 -13.10 10.80
CA GLY A 110 3.50 -12.20 11.37
C GLY A 110 3.60 -10.86 10.63
N ASP A 111 3.37 -10.87 9.31
CA ASP A 111 3.49 -9.69 8.48
C ASP A 111 2.33 -8.70 8.68
N GLU A 112 1.16 -9.21 9.09
CA GLU A 112 -0.03 -8.42 9.39
C GLU A 112 0.11 -7.66 10.71
N GLU A 113 0.72 -8.25 11.74
CA GLU A 113 0.94 -7.60 13.04
C GLU A 113 1.79 -6.33 12.95
N GLU A 114 2.63 -6.20 11.92
CA GLU A 114 3.43 -5.00 11.65
C GLU A 114 2.65 -3.87 10.93
N LEU A 115 1.44 -4.15 10.44
CA LEU A 115 0.61 -3.19 9.71
C LEU A 115 -0.15 -2.28 10.68
N THR A 116 0.57 -1.38 11.33
CA THR A 116 0.01 -0.47 12.36
C THR A 116 -0.36 0.91 11.83
N VAL A 117 -0.04 1.23 10.57
CA VAL A 117 -0.35 2.54 9.98
C VAL A 117 -1.61 2.44 9.14
N LEU A 118 -2.67 3.15 9.54
CA LEU A 118 -3.88 3.34 8.74
C LEU A 118 -3.61 4.42 7.69
N GLN A 119 -3.58 4.02 6.42
CA GLN A 119 -3.39 4.93 5.31
C GLN A 119 -4.68 5.11 4.52
N THR A 120 -5.08 6.37 4.35
CA THR A 120 -6.25 6.77 3.58
C THR A 120 -5.82 7.62 2.40
N GLU A 121 -6.11 7.17 1.19
CA GLU A 121 -5.85 7.91 -0.05
C GLU A 121 -7.15 8.48 -0.59
N TYR A 122 -7.17 9.80 -0.79
CA TYR A 122 -8.25 10.53 -1.42
C TYR A 122 -7.83 11.00 -2.81
N ARG A 123 -8.80 10.98 -3.72
CA ARG A 123 -8.73 11.61 -5.03
C ARG A 123 -10.04 12.35 -5.31
N ALA A 124 -9.96 13.56 -5.84
CA ALA A 124 -11.13 14.41 -6.05
C ALA A 124 -11.02 15.22 -7.35
N THR A 125 -12.17 15.61 -7.90
CA THR A 125 -12.25 16.52 -9.07
C THR A 125 -11.83 17.95 -8.74
N THR A 126 -11.95 18.37 -7.48
CA THR A 126 -11.58 19.72 -7.01
C THR A 126 -10.99 19.69 -5.61
N ASN A 127 -10.15 20.67 -5.27
CA ASN A 127 -9.70 20.91 -3.89
C ASN A 127 -10.87 21.14 -2.92
N ARG A 128 -11.98 21.72 -3.39
CA ARG A 128 -13.16 21.95 -2.54
C ARG A 128 -13.80 20.63 -2.12
N MET A 129 -13.98 19.70 -3.06
CA MET A 129 -14.50 18.37 -2.75
C MET A 129 -13.57 17.58 -1.84
N LEU A 130 -12.26 17.67 -2.08
CA LEU A 130 -11.25 17.05 -1.20
C LEU A 130 -11.39 17.53 0.25
N ARG A 131 -11.54 18.85 0.46
CA ARG A 131 -11.74 19.42 1.80
C ARG A 131 -13.02 18.94 2.46
N VAL A 132 -14.14 18.90 1.72
CA VAL A 132 -15.44 18.46 2.25
C VAL A 132 -15.37 17.00 2.70
N ALA A 133 -14.82 16.12 1.86
CA ALA A 133 -14.68 14.70 2.18
C ALA A 133 -13.74 14.46 3.37
N VAL A 134 -12.59 15.16 3.41
CA VAL A 134 -11.61 15.00 4.49
C VAL A 134 -12.17 15.50 5.82
N ASN A 135 -12.96 16.58 5.85
CA ASN A 135 -13.58 17.05 7.09
C ASN A 135 -14.53 15.99 7.68
N GLY A 136 -15.46 15.45 6.88
CA GLY A 136 -16.38 14.41 7.35
C GLY A 136 -15.67 13.13 7.77
N PHE A 137 -14.57 12.80 7.10
CA PHE A 137 -13.70 11.70 7.51
C PHE A 137 -13.04 11.93 8.86
N MET A 138 -12.49 13.13 9.12
CA MET A 138 -11.86 13.43 10.41
C MET A 138 -12.86 13.42 11.55
N GLU A 139 -14.11 13.83 11.31
CA GLU A 139 -15.21 13.68 12.27
C GLU A 139 -15.48 12.21 12.59
N SER A 140 -15.64 11.37 11.55
CA SER A 140 -15.87 9.93 11.71
C SER A 140 -14.70 9.23 12.40
N LEU A 141 -13.47 9.59 12.02
CA LEU A 141 -12.25 9.07 12.63
C LEU A 141 -12.17 9.43 14.12
N GLY A 142 -12.51 10.67 14.49
CA GLY A 142 -12.55 11.10 15.89
C GLY A 142 -13.52 10.27 16.73
N VAL A 143 -14.71 9.98 16.20
CA VAL A 143 -15.69 9.12 16.87
C VAL A 143 -15.14 7.70 17.06
N VAL A 144 -14.56 7.12 16.01
CA VAL A 144 -14.00 5.75 16.07
C VAL A 144 -12.88 5.66 17.10
N LEU A 145 -11.95 6.62 17.09
CA LEU A 145 -10.84 6.63 18.04
C LEU A 145 -11.29 6.89 19.47
N GLY A 146 -12.27 7.77 19.70
CA GLY A 146 -12.82 8.00 21.04
C GLY A 146 -13.51 6.76 21.61
N VAL A 147 -14.26 6.03 20.79
CA VAL A 147 -14.86 4.76 21.20
C VAL A 147 -13.80 3.70 21.50
N MET A 148 -12.72 3.65 20.72
CA MET A 148 -11.59 2.77 20.98
C MET A 148 -10.88 3.13 22.30
N GLU A 149 -10.67 4.41 22.58
CA GLU A 149 -10.07 4.86 23.84
C GLU A 149 -10.91 4.46 25.06
N GLU A 150 -12.23 4.63 25.00
CA GLU A 150 -13.12 4.34 26.14
C GLU A 150 -13.38 2.84 26.36
N LEU A 151 -13.46 2.05 25.29
CA LEU A 151 -13.88 0.65 25.38
C LEU A 151 -12.72 -0.35 25.36
N ASP A 152 -11.55 0.05 24.88
CA ASP A 152 -10.48 -0.89 24.61
C ASP A 152 -9.50 -0.94 25.78
N VAL A 153 -9.73 -1.96 26.61
CA VAL A 153 -9.04 -2.19 27.89
C VAL A 153 -7.51 -2.33 27.73
N ASP A 154 -7.03 -2.67 26.53
CA ASP A 154 -5.61 -2.95 26.23
C ASP A 154 -4.86 -1.79 25.55
N VAL A 155 -5.47 -0.61 25.37
CA VAL A 155 -4.94 0.46 24.47
C VAL A 155 -3.97 1.44 25.13
N LEU A 156 -4.11 1.69 26.43
CA LEU A 156 -3.27 2.66 27.15
C LEU A 156 -2.17 2.03 28.02
N GLU A 157 -2.20 0.71 28.24
CA GLU A 157 -1.16 0.05 29.04
C GLU A 157 0.20 0.03 28.34
N GLY A 158 0.24 0.23 27.02
CA GLY A 158 1.47 0.37 26.23
C GLY A 158 2.26 1.66 26.45
N GLU A 159 1.67 2.69 27.08
CA GLU A 159 2.33 4.00 27.31
C GLU A 159 2.86 4.17 28.75
N LEU A 160 2.61 3.21 29.65
CA LEU A 160 3.05 3.25 31.06
C LEU A 160 4.23 2.32 31.40
N GLY A 161 4.79 1.60 30.42
CA GLY A 161 5.89 0.66 30.63
C GLY A 161 7.32 1.20 30.42
N ALA A 162 7.47 2.50 30.15
CA ALA A 162 8.76 3.12 29.83
C ALA A 162 9.15 4.21 30.84
N VAL A 163 9.19 3.89 32.15
CA VAL A 163 9.96 4.64 33.17
C VAL A 163 10.47 3.71 34.26
#